data_AF-A0AA39PT39-F1
#
_entry.id   AF-A0AA39PT39-F1
#
_cell.length_a   1.000
_cell.length_b   1.000
_cell.length_c   1.000
_cell.angle_alpha   90.00
_cell.angle_beta   90.00
_cell.angle_gamma   90.00
#
_symmetry.space_group_name_H-M   'P 1'
#
loop_
_entity.id
_entity.type
_entity.pdbx_description
1 polymer ?
#
loop_
_entity_poly.entity_id
_entity_poly.type
_entity_poly.pdbx_seq_one_letter_code
_entity_poly.pdbx_strand_id
1 'polypeptide(L)'
;YTGKRPVIASALANTYCADLGVDGVLEKLNTGLGTSYTLSTLFECDVLQLSPIKTPLHLILEPYVTRNDDFGTAYAHLRPQWYDRTALQRCSETEDLEMRRNAVVNGTMVKVYTPPRRIWDLYANRVVPWWMADKDLIGEMTPINGYQWPVPMPCDADLNLIRIEMLNLGAEYIWLDVLCLRQKGGRGEHLRAEEWKLDVPTIGWIYFGHCVVYCLSGLGRPLRFKPGDFESNRCWFRRVWTLQEFNTDVFLSGESLGLELSHQETIGGQTDDHGIMGEEERRRLNEELRSLMQMRKAHSLWDTLSLMQRRVSTNAVDKIGGMMFPLRTEYSPVYDETQSEEDAWITFTNAMDRCLLSHLFFDFPEPGNGSKCWRPSWKQVMTAT
;
A
#
# COMPACT_ATOMS: atom_id res chain seq x y z
N TYR A 1 -15.26 3.79 -17.43
CA TYR A 1 -14.00 3.90 -18.19
C TYR A 1 -14.32 3.70 -19.67
N THR A 2 -13.69 4.48 -20.56
CA THR A 2 -13.96 4.48 -22.02
C THR A 2 -12.68 4.47 -22.87
N GLY A 3 -11.51 4.30 -22.24
CA GLY A 3 -10.23 4.22 -22.95
C GLY A 3 -10.01 2.86 -23.62
N LYS A 4 -8.99 2.79 -24.48
CA LYS A 4 -8.70 1.63 -25.34
C LYS A 4 -7.93 0.47 -24.65
N ARG A 5 -7.66 0.58 -23.35
CA ARG A 5 -6.95 -0.45 -22.57
C ARG A 5 -7.89 -1.65 -22.29
N PRO A 6 -7.37 -2.89 -22.19
CA PRO A 6 -8.17 -4.10 -22.02
C PRO A 6 -8.67 -4.24 -20.56
N VAL A 7 -9.64 -3.40 -20.19
CA VAL A 7 -10.22 -3.26 -18.85
C VAL A 7 -11.59 -3.96 -18.80
N ILE A 8 -11.77 -4.93 -17.90
CA ILE A 8 -13.06 -5.64 -17.79
C ILE A 8 -14.03 -4.93 -16.84
N ALA A 9 -15.32 -4.94 -17.19
CA ALA A 9 -16.39 -4.37 -16.37
C ALA A 9 -16.49 -5.10 -15.01
N SER A 10 -16.83 -4.40 -13.93
CA SER A 10 -16.92 -5.04 -12.61
C SER A 10 -17.98 -6.14 -12.53
N ALA A 11 -19.03 -6.08 -13.37
CA ALA A 11 -20.00 -7.16 -13.48
C ALA A 11 -19.36 -8.44 -14.03
N LEU A 12 -18.55 -8.33 -15.11
CA LEU A 12 -17.84 -9.46 -15.71
C LEU A 12 -16.75 -9.99 -14.77
N ALA A 13 -16.00 -9.12 -14.08
CA ALA A 13 -15.00 -9.54 -13.11
C ALA A 13 -15.60 -10.40 -11.98
N ASN A 14 -16.85 -10.13 -11.60
CA ASN A 14 -17.55 -10.84 -10.52
C ASN A 14 -18.33 -12.08 -11.00
N THR A 15 -18.31 -12.44 -12.29
CA THR A 15 -18.90 -13.69 -12.79
C THR A 15 -17.99 -14.87 -12.43
N TYR A 16 -18.54 -15.99 -11.95
CA TYR A 16 -17.74 -17.17 -11.66
C TYR A 16 -17.30 -17.92 -12.93
N CYS A 17 -16.10 -18.50 -12.91
CA CYS A 17 -15.58 -19.31 -14.00
C CYS A 17 -16.40 -20.61 -14.22
N ALA A 18 -17.07 -21.16 -13.19
CA ALA A 18 -17.97 -22.30 -13.37
C ALA A 18 -19.26 -21.94 -14.13
N ASP A 19 -19.80 -20.73 -13.94
CA ASP A 19 -20.98 -20.24 -14.67
C ASP A 19 -20.68 -20.02 -16.17
N LEU A 20 -19.42 -19.74 -16.50
CA LEU A 20 -18.93 -19.53 -17.88
C LEU A 20 -18.48 -20.84 -18.56
N GLY A 21 -17.96 -21.79 -17.79
CA GLY A 21 -17.24 -22.95 -18.32
C GLY A 21 -15.93 -22.59 -19.02
N VAL A 22 -15.15 -23.61 -19.40
CA VAL A 22 -13.81 -23.44 -19.99
C VAL A 22 -13.86 -22.65 -21.31
N ASP A 23 -14.82 -22.95 -22.19
CA ASP A 23 -15.04 -22.22 -23.44
C ASP A 23 -15.48 -20.77 -23.20
N GLY A 24 -16.38 -20.52 -22.25
CA GLY A 24 -16.86 -19.16 -21.95
C GLY A 24 -15.76 -18.29 -21.34
N VAL A 25 -14.91 -18.85 -20.47
CA VAL A 25 -13.72 -18.15 -19.96
C VAL A 25 -12.78 -17.78 -21.11
N LEU A 26 -12.51 -18.70 -22.05
CA LEU A 26 -11.71 -18.40 -23.24
C LEU A 26 -12.36 -17.33 -24.14
N GLU A 27 -13.68 -17.39 -24.34
CA GLU A 27 -14.42 -16.41 -25.15
C GLU A 27 -14.30 -14.99 -24.57
N LYS A 28 -14.43 -14.83 -23.24
CA LYS A 28 -14.29 -13.51 -22.59
C LYS A 28 -12.84 -13.04 -22.52
N LEU A 29 -11.86 -13.94 -22.36
CA LEU A 29 -10.43 -13.60 -22.47
C LEU A 29 -10.09 -13.10 -23.88
N ASN A 30 -10.45 -13.86 -24.92
CA ASN A 30 -10.28 -13.47 -26.32
C ASN A 30 -10.93 -12.12 -26.63
N THR A 31 -12.16 -11.91 -26.17
CA THR A 31 -12.90 -10.66 -26.38
C THR A 31 -12.25 -9.47 -25.66
N GLY A 32 -11.83 -9.64 -24.40
CA GLY A 32 -11.21 -8.58 -23.60
C GLY A 32 -9.79 -8.22 -24.06
N LEU A 33 -9.04 -9.20 -24.58
CA LEU A 33 -7.62 -9.06 -24.95
C LEU A 33 -7.40 -8.95 -26.47
N GLY A 34 -8.47 -8.95 -27.27
CA GLY A 34 -8.41 -8.80 -28.73
C GLY A 34 -7.74 -9.96 -29.46
N THR A 35 -7.84 -11.18 -28.93
CA THR A 35 -7.22 -12.39 -29.49
C THR A 35 -8.25 -13.38 -30.01
N SER A 36 -7.78 -14.43 -30.69
CA SER A 36 -8.61 -15.49 -31.27
C SER A 36 -8.01 -16.88 -31.02
N TYR A 37 -7.53 -17.13 -29.81
CA TYR A 37 -6.94 -18.42 -29.42
C TYR A 37 -8.02 -19.49 -29.22
N THR A 38 -7.62 -20.75 -29.39
CA THR A 38 -8.44 -21.96 -29.21
C THR A 38 -8.03 -22.73 -27.96
N LEU A 39 -8.87 -23.63 -27.45
CA LEU A 39 -8.52 -24.56 -26.37
C LEU A 39 -7.34 -25.51 -26.67
N SER A 40 -6.99 -25.64 -27.96
CA SER A 40 -5.82 -26.36 -28.47
C SER A 40 -4.56 -25.49 -28.64
N THR A 41 -4.65 -24.18 -28.39
CA THR A 41 -3.51 -23.27 -28.47
C THR A 41 -2.53 -23.59 -27.34
N LEU A 42 -1.28 -23.88 -27.71
CA LEU A 42 -0.22 -24.26 -26.78
C LEU A 42 0.47 -23.02 -26.19
N PHE A 43 0.67 -23.02 -24.87
CA PHE A 43 1.55 -22.11 -24.14
C PHE A 43 2.69 -22.93 -23.53
N GLU A 44 3.92 -22.42 -23.61
CA GLU A 44 5.07 -23.00 -22.92
C GLU A 44 5.00 -22.59 -21.45
N CYS A 45 4.89 -23.58 -20.56
CA CYS A 45 4.79 -23.38 -19.11
C CYS A 45 6.06 -23.92 -18.44
N ASP A 46 6.67 -23.14 -17.55
CA ASP A 46 7.71 -23.63 -16.67
C ASP A 46 7.07 -24.36 -15.48
N VAL A 47 7.06 -25.69 -15.56
CA VAL A 47 6.57 -26.57 -14.50
C VAL A 47 7.79 -27.09 -13.73
N LEU A 48 8.10 -26.39 -12.63
CA LEU A 48 9.11 -26.76 -11.62
C LEU A 48 10.59 -26.58 -12.04
N GLN A 49 10.91 -25.55 -12.83
CA GLN A 49 12.26 -25.26 -13.35
C GLN A 49 12.81 -26.41 -14.21
N LEU A 50 11.91 -27.13 -14.87
CA LEU A 50 12.19 -28.20 -15.83
C LEU A 50 11.73 -27.77 -17.22
N SER A 51 12.37 -28.31 -18.26
CA SER A 51 12.29 -27.79 -19.64
C SER A 51 10.85 -27.52 -20.12
N PRO A 52 10.58 -26.36 -20.76
CA PRO A 52 9.25 -25.80 -20.92
C PRO A 52 8.24 -26.75 -21.59
N ILE A 53 7.14 -27.01 -20.89
CA ILE A 53 6.10 -27.95 -21.34
C ILE A 53 5.03 -27.20 -22.12
N LYS A 54 4.80 -27.62 -23.37
CA LYS A 54 3.75 -27.09 -24.25
C LYS A 54 2.37 -27.57 -23.80
N THR A 55 1.71 -26.72 -23.03
CA THR A 55 0.43 -27.01 -22.38
C THR A 55 -0.71 -26.37 -23.18
N PRO A 56 -1.74 -27.12 -23.61
CA PRO A 56 -2.93 -26.57 -24.25
C PRO A 56 -3.74 -25.67 -23.29
N LEU A 57 -4.35 -24.60 -23.82
CA LEU A 57 -5.13 -23.65 -23.03
C LEU A 57 -6.22 -24.28 -22.15
N HIS A 58 -6.88 -25.38 -22.56
CA HIS A 58 -7.90 -25.99 -21.69
C HIS A 58 -7.35 -26.42 -20.33
N LEU A 59 -6.14 -27.00 -20.26
CA LEU A 59 -5.49 -27.40 -19.00
C LEU A 59 -5.04 -26.20 -18.15
N ILE A 60 -4.90 -25.02 -18.77
CA ILE A 60 -4.57 -23.77 -18.09
C ILE A 60 -5.84 -23.10 -17.53
N LEU A 61 -6.99 -23.25 -18.21
CA LEU A 61 -8.27 -22.64 -17.82
C LEU A 61 -9.11 -23.52 -16.87
N GLU A 62 -9.07 -24.84 -17.04
CA GLU A 62 -9.80 -25.83 -16.23
C GLU A 62 -9.59 -25.69 -14.72
N PRO A 63 -8.39 -25.35 -14.18
CA PRO A 63 -8.21 -25.08 -12.75
C PRO A 63 -9.06 -23.93 -12.21
N TYR A 64 -9.23 -22.84 -12.97
CA TYR A 64 -10.03 -21.68 -12.53
C TYR A 64 -11.52 -22.03 -12.49
N VAL A 65 -11.99 -22.80 -13.49
CA VAL A 65 -13.36 -23.34 -13.53
C VAL A 65 -13.59 -24.32 -12.37
N THR A 66 -12.64 -25.22 -12.11
CA THR A 66 -12.75 -26.28 -11.09
C THR A 66 -12.70 -25.73 -9.66
N ARG A 67 -11.89 -24.70 -9.39
CA ARG A 67 -11.88 -23.99 -8.10
C ARG A 67 -13.10 -23.09 -7.88
N ASN A 68 -13.88 -22.82 -8.94
CA ASN A 68 -14.89 -21.78 -8.99
C ASN A 68 -14.31 -20.39 -8.65
N ASP A 69 -13.13 -20.08 -9.21
CA ASP A 69 -12.57 -18.73 -9.16
C ASP A 69 -13.48 -17.77 -9.94
N ASP A 70 -13.41 -16.46 -9.65
CA ASP A 70 -14.10 -15.49 -10.48
C ASP A 70 -13.28 -15.09 -11.73
N PHE A 71 -13.97 -14.56 -12.73
CA PHE A 71 -13.34 -14.21 -13.99
C PHE A 71 -12.35 -13.04 -13.83
N GLY A 72 -12.55 -12.15 -12.84
CA GLY A 72 -11.57 -11.12 -12.49
C GLY A 72 -10.23 -11.74 -12.07
N THR A 73 -10.27 -12.76 -11.23
CA THR A 73 -9.10 -13.55 -10.84
C THR A 73 -8.44 -14.20 -12.06
N ALA A 74 -9.18 -14.97 -12.86
CA ALA A 74 -8.62 -15.58 -14.07
C ALA A 74 -8.01 -14.54 -15.03
N TYR A 75 -8.63 -13.37 -15.16
CA TYR A 75 -8.16 -12.28 -16.02
C TYR A 75 -6.87 -11.61 -15.52
N ALA A 76 -6.74 -11.38 -14.20
CA ALA A 76 -5.50 -10.86 -13.59
C ALA A 76 -4.31 -11.79 -13.84
N HIS A 77 -4.53 -13.10 -13.72
CA HIS A 77 -3.47 -14.10 -13.89
C HIS A 77 -3.06 -14.30 -15.35
N LEU A 78 -4.03 -14.24 -16.27
CA LEU A 78 -3.77 -14.63 -17.65
C LEU A 78 -3.34 -13.43 -18.51
N ARG A 79 -3.85 -12.22 -18.27
CA ARG A 79 -3.50 -11.01 -19.05
C ARG A 79 -1.99 -10.76 -19.21
N PRO A 80 -1.15 -10.73 -18.14
CA PRO A 80 0.23 -10.24 -18.25
C PRO A 80 1.09 -11.04 -19.24
N GLN A 81 0.80 -12.34 -19.39
CA GLN A 81 1.54 -13.27 -20.23
C GLN A 81 0.63 -13.86 -21.35
N TRP A 82 -0.49 -13.21 -21.67
CA TRP A 82 -1.45 -13.74 -22.66
C TRP A 82 -0.88 -13.75 -24.08
N TYR A 83 -0.12 -12.69 -24.42
CA TYR A 83 0.53 -12.56 -25.73
C TYR A 83 1.90 -13.25 -25.77
N ASP A 84 2.61 -13.32 -24.63
CA ASP A 84 3.87 -14.05 -24.52
C ASP A 84 3.62 -15.51 -24.16
N ARG A 85 3.52 -16.33 -25.20
CA ARG A 85 3.31 -17.78 -25.12
C ARG A 85 4.51 -18.57 -24.58
N THR A 86 5.58 -17.89 -24.13
CA THR A 86 6.80 -18.49 -23.56
C THR A 86 7.05 -18.12 -22.10
N ALA A 87 6.45 -17.03 -21.61
CA ALA A 87 6.79 -16.43 -20.32
C ALA A 87 5.97 -16.94 -19.11
N LEU A 88 5.38 -18.14 -19.13
CA LEU A 88 4.72 -18.75 -17.97
C LEU A 88 5.75 -19.29 -16.94
N GLN A 89 6.65 -18.41 -16.54
CA GLN A 89 7.63 -18.55 -15.47
C GLN A 89 7.01 -18.11 -14.14
N ARG A 90 7.59 -18.55 -13.02
CA ARG A 90 7.10 -18.28 -11.67
C ARG A 90 8.19 -17.70 -10.78
N CYS A 91 8.03 -16.44 -10.39
CA CYS A 91 8.35 -16.04 -9.02
C CYS A 91 7.32 -16.71 -8.09
N SER A 92 7.72 -17.12 -6.89
CA SER A 92 6.91 -17.97 -6.02
C SER A 92 6.51 -17.31 -4.69
N GLU A 93 5.38 -17.77 -4.15
CA GLU A 93 4.94 -17.44 -2.79
C GLU A 93 6.05 -17.78 -1.78
N THR A 94 6.76 -18.89 -2.00
CA THR A 94 7.92 -19.32 -1.20
C THR A 94 9.01 -18.25 -1.14
N GLU A 95 9.32 -17.58 -2.25
CA GLU A 95 10.34 -16.53 -2.30
C GLU A 95 9.87 -15.23 -1.63
N ASP A 96 8.59 -14.87 -1.70
CA ASP A 96 8.05 -13.74 -0.91
C ASP A 96 8.04 -14.06 0.59
N LEU A 97 7.61 -15.26 0.97
CA LEU A 97 7.62 -15.73 2.36
C LEU A 97 9.04 -15.84 2.92
N GLU A 98 10.01 -16.32 2.13
CA GLU A 98 11.42 -16.36 2.51
C GLU A 98 12.03 -14.96 2.58
N MET A 99 11.75 -14.09 1.60
CA MET A 99 12.22 -12.70 1.61
C MET A 99 11.68 -11.93 2.83
N ARG A 100 10.41 -12.12 3.22
CA ARG A 100 9.82 -11.51 4.41
C ARG A 100 10.27 -12.15 5.72
N ARG A 101 10.56 -13.46 5.73
CA ARG A 101 11.21 -14.13 6.87
C ARG A 101 12.62 -13.58 7.09
N ASN A 102 13.40 -13.49 6.02
CA ASN A 102 14.77 -13.00 6.05
C ASN A 102 14.85 -11.47 6.29
N ALA A 103 13.75 -10.74 6.06
CA ALA A 103 13.61 -9.34 6.45
C ALA A 103 13.50 -9.12 7.98
N VAL A 104 13.19 -10.16 8.78
CA VAL A 104 13.01 -10.07 10.24
C VAL A 104 13.91 -11.08 10.96
N VAL A 105 14.99 -10.59 11.59
CA VAL A 105 15.95 -11.41 12.33
C VAL A 105 15.86 -11.09 13.83
N ASN A 106 15.56 -12.09 14.64
CA ASN A 106 15.45 -11.98 16.11
C ASN A 106 14.53 -10.85 16.63
N GLY A 107 13.48 -10.50 15.88
CA GLY A 107 12.54 -9.41 16.20
C GLY A 107 12.92 -8.03 15.65
N THR A 108 14.08 -7.92 15.00
CA THR A 108 14.54 -6.70 14.33
C THR A 108 14.34 -6.84 12.82
N MET A 109 13.73 -5.85 12.18
CA MET A 109 13.70 -5.74 10.74
C MET A 109 15.07 -5.30 10.21
N VAL A 110 15.65 -6.11 9.34
CA VAL A 110 16.96 -5.89 8.67
C VAL A 110 16.81 -5.46 7.21
N LYS A 111 15.57 -5.38 6.70
CA LYS A 111 15.26 -4.95 5.33
C LYS A 111 14.02 -4.05 5.30
N VAL A 112 14.22 -2.77 5.63
CA VAL A 112 13.15 -1.75 5.69
C VAL A 112 12.51 -1.49 4.30
N TYR A 113 13.23 -1.76 3.21
CA TYR A 113 12.75 -1.67 1.84
C TYR A 113 12.12 -3.00 1.38
N THR A 114 11.03 -3.39 2.04
CA THR A 114 10.23 -4.56 1.67
C THR A 114 9.01 -4.11 0.84
N PRO A 115 8.74 -4.72 -0.33
CA PRO A 115 7.57 -4.38 -1.15
C PRO A 115 6.25 -4.70 -0.42
N PRO A 116 5.10 -4.11 -0.84
CA PRO A 116 3.80 -4.41 -0.23
C PRO A 116 3.50 -5.91 -0.32
N ARG A 117 2.57 -6.47 0.47
CA ARG A 117 2.12 -7.85 0.19
C ARG A 117 1.28 -7.96 -1.06
N ARG A 118 0.49 -6.92 -1.37
CA ARG A 118 -0.60 -6.93 -2.35
C ARG A 118 -0.74 -5.57 -3.05
N ILE A 119 -1.29 -5.57 -4.25
CA ILE A 119 -1.63 -4.43 -5.11
C ILE A 119 -3.02 -4.65 -5.72
N TRP A 120 -3.68 -3.61 -6.20
CA TRP A 120 -4.97 -3.68 -6.90
C TRP A 120 -4.76 -3.54 -8.41
N ASP A 121 -5.03 -4.63 -9.14
CA ASP A 121 -5.16 -4.63 -10.60
C ASP A 121 -6.47 -3.93 -11.00
N LEU A 122 -6.34 -2.77 -11.64
CA LEU A 122 -7.46 -1.96 -12.09
C LEU A 122 -8.06 -2.43 -13.41
N TYR A 123 -7.39 -3.27 -14.20
CA TYR A 123 -7.96 -3.84 -15.41
C TYR A 123 -8.86 -5.03 -15.08
N ALA A 124 -8.40 -5.91 -14.19
CA ALA A 124 -9.11 -7.08 -13.69
C ALA A 124 -10.12 -6.78 -12.56
N ASN A 125 -9.94 -5.66 -11.86
CA ASN A 125 -10.67 -5.30 -10.63
C ASN A 125 -10.40 -6.24 -9.44
N ARG A 126 -9.15 -6.68 -9.26
CA ARG A 126 -8.78 -7.61 -8.19
C ARG A 126 -7.55 -7.16 -7.41
N VAL A 127 -7.58 -7.35 -6.08
CA VAL A 127 -6.38 -7.26 -5.25
C VAL A 127 -5.64 -8.59 -5.34
N VAL A 128 -4.38 -8.47 -5.70
CA VAL A 128 -3.48 -9.57 -6.01
C VAL A 128 -2.19 -9.36 -5.22
N PRO A 129 -1.45 -10.39 -4.78
CA PRO A 129 -0.10 -10.21 -4.26
C PRO A 129 0.80 -9.28 -5.09
N TRP A 130 1.79 -8.62 -4.48
CA TRP A 130 2.66 -7.66 -5.19
C TRP A 130 3.51 -8.35 -6.25
N TRP A 131 4.02 -9.54 -5.90
CA TRP A 131 4.72 -10.43 -6.82
C TRP A 131 3.77 -10.89 -7.93
N MET A 132 2.44 -10.79 -7.73
CA MET A 132 1.43 -11.00 -8.77
C MET A 132 1.27 -9.86 -9.80
N ALA A 133 2.06 -8.79 -9.73
CA ALA A 133 2.44 -8.08 -10.95
C ALA A 133 3.17 -9.02 -11.96
N ASP A 134 3.61 -10.19 -11.48
CA ASP A 134 4.29 -11.30 -12.17
C ASP A 134 3.92 -12.72 -11.58
N LYS A 135 2.61 -12.94 -11.25
CA LYS A 135 1.96 -14.16 -10.62
C LYS A 135 2.24 -14.40 -9.12
N ASP A 136 1.46 -15.11 -8.26
CA ASP A 136 0.24 -15.96 -8.33
C ASP A 136 -0.75 -15.68 -7.11
N LEU A 137 -1.77 -16.53 -6.83
CA LEU A 137 -2.94 -16.36 -5.86
C LEU A 137 -2.60 -16.34 -4.33
N ILE A 138 -3.48 -16.12 -3.30
CA ILE A 138 -4.97 -16.20 -3.08
C ILE A 138 -5.52 -14.95 -2.31
N GLY A 139 -6.73 -14.44 -2.64
CA GLY A 139 -7.34 -13.19 -2.09
C GLY A 139 -8.37 -13.36 -0.94
N GLU A 140 -9.01 -12.28 -0.44
CA GLU A 140 -10.47 -12.05 -0.13
C GLU A 140 -10.71 -10.53 0.53
N MET A 141 -11.72 -9.58 0.84
CA MET A 141 -13.22 -9.13 1.04
C MET A 141 -13.60 -7.66 0.64
N THR A 142 -14.88 -7.41 0.32
CA THR A 142 -15.43 -7.15 -1.03
C THR A 142 -15.07 -8.20 -2.08
N PRO A 143 -15.70 -8.29 -3.26
CA PRO A 143 -15.16 -9.12 -4.35
C PRO A 143 -13.84 -8.58 -4.93
N ILE A 144 -13.47 -7.32 -4.66
CA ILE A 144 -12.26 -6.71 -5.21
C ILE A 144 -11.03 -7.33 -4.56
N ASN A 145 -10.98 -7.43 -3.24
CA ASN A 145 -10.00 -8.30 -2.57
C ASN A 145 -10.48 -9.77 -2.48
N GLY A 146 -11.80 -10.07 -2.43
CA GLY A 146 -12.44 -11.37 -2.76
C GLY A 146 -13.25 -12.18 -1.67
N TYR A 147 -13.60 -11.60 -0.50
CA TYR A 147 -14.31 -12.12 0.76
C TYR A 147 -13.61 -12.43 2.19
N GLN A 148 -12.42 -11.85 2.58
CA GLN A 148 -11.59 -11.97 3.83
C GLN A 148 -11.84 -10.82 4.87
N TRP A 149 -11.15 -9.66 4.79
CA TRP A 149 -11.31 -8.49 5.70
C TRP A 149 -12.17 -7.33 5.15
N PRO A 150 -12.96 -6.63 5.98
CA PRO A 150 -13.79 -5.50 5.53
C PRO A 150 -12.97 -4.25 5.16
N VAL A 151 -13.38 -3.55 4.10
CA VAL A 151 -12.73 -2.31 3.62
C VAL A 151 -13.36 -1.09 4.28
N PRO A 152 -12.65 -0.33 5.13
CA PRO A 152 -13.20 0.86 5.79
C PRO A 152 -13.25 2.06 4.83
N MET A 153 -14.38 2.21 4.15
CA MET A 153 -14.65 3.27 3.17
C MET A 153 -15.84 4.16 3.63
N PRO A 154 -15.91 5.45 3.25
CA PRO A 154 -17.12 6.26 3.45
C PRO A 154 -18.35 5.65 2.76
N CYS A 155 -19.52 5.71 3.39
CA CYS A 155 -20.77 5.13 2.86
C CYS A 155 -21.25 5.77 1.55
N ASP A 156 -20.70 6.93 1.21
CA ASP A 156 -20.96 7.76 0.03
C ASP A 156 -19.88 7.63 -1.06
N ALA A 157 -18.85 6.80 -0.85
CA ALA A 157 -17.80 6.53 -1.83
C ALA A 157 -17.98 5.16 -2.52
N ASP A 158 -17.43 5.01 -3.72
CA ASP A 158 -17.50 3.77 -4.52
C ASP A 158 -16.12 3.45 -5.12
N LEU A 159 -15.63 2.23 -4.87
CA LEU A 159 -14.39 1.71 -5.44
C LEU A 159 -14.40 1.71 -6.97
N ASN A 160 -15.56 1.58 -7.62
CA ASN A 160 -15.64 1.67 -9.08
C ASN A 160 -15.37 3.09 -9.60
N LEU A 161 -15.71 4.14 -8.85
CA LEU A 161 -15.40 5.52 -9.22
C LEU A 161 -13.90 5.80 -9.05
N ILE A 162 -13.32 5.39 -7.92
CA ILE A 162 -11.87 5.48 -7.66
C ILE A 162 -11.09 4.72 -8.74
N ARG A 163 -11.52 3.51 -9.08
CA ARG A 163 -10.96 2.72 -10.19
C ARG A 163 -11.01 3.48 -11.52
N ILE A 164 -12.12 4.15 -11.84
CA ILE A 164 -12.26 4.94 -13.07
C ILE A 164 -11.33 6.17 -13.05
N GLU A 165 -11.21 6.86 -11.92
CA GLU A 165 -10.29 7.99 -11.74
C GLU A 165 -8.84 7.56 -12.01
N MET A 166 -8.39 6.47 -11.37
CA MET A 166 -7.02 5.97 -11.52
C MET A 166 -6.74 5.40 -12.93
N LEU A 167 -7.72 4.74 -13.57
CA LEU A 167 -7.62 4.31 -14.96
C LEU A 167 -7.55 5.50 -15.95
N ASN A 168 -8.20 6.62 -15.64
CA ASN A 168 -8.13 7.85 -16.44
C ASN A 168 -6.76 8.53 -16.29
N LEU A 169 -6.13 8.46 -15.10
CA LEU A 169 -4.73 8.83 -14.88
C LEU A 169 -3.72 7.85 -15.54
N GLY A 170 -4.21 6.77 -16.17
CA GLY A 170 -3.38 5.81 -16.89
C GLY A 170 -2.70 4.76 -16.01
N ALA A 171 -3.11 4.58 -14.76
CA ALA A 171 -2.65 3.47 -13.93
C ALA A 171 -3.20 2.12 -14.44
N GLU A 172 -2.44 1.04 -14.22
CA GLU A 172 -2.88 -0.35 -14.44
C GLU A 172 -2.95 -1.11 -13.12
N TYR A 173 -1.93 -0.94 -12.29
CA TYR A 173 -1.91 -1.35 -10.89
C TYR A 173 -1.82 -0.10 -10.00
N ILE A 174 -2.48 -0.14 -8.84
CA ILE A 174 -2.24 0.81 -7.74
C ILE A 174 -2.05 0.03 -6.44
N TRP A 175 -1.45 0.66 -5.45
CA TRP A 175 -1.56 0.21 -4.06
C TRP A 175 -2.52 1.15 -3.32
N LEU A 176 -3.38 0.60 -2.45
CA LEU A 176 -4.34 1.36 -1.66
C LEU A 176 -4.48 0.72 -0.27
N ASP A 177 -4.21 1.49 0.79
CA ASP A 177 -4.09 1.03 2.18
C ASP A 177 -5.24 0.11 2.63
N VAL A 178 -6.48 0.55 2.43
CA VAL A 178 -7.70 -0.15 2.85
C VAL A 178 -7.99 -1.45 2.07
N LEU A 179 -7.39 -1.61 0.89
CA LEU A 179 -7.54 -2.78 0.01
C LEU A 179 -6.33 -3.72 0.03
N CYS A 180 -5.12 -3.22 0.28
CA CYS A 180 -3.88 -3.97 0.14
C CYS A 180 -3.28 -4.43 1.48
N LEU A 181 -3.46 -3.65 2.56
CA LEU A 181 -3.20 -4.14 3.91
C LEU A 181 -4.41 -4.88 4.47
N ARG A 182 -4.14 -5.97 5.20
CA ARG A 182 -5.15 -6.70 5.95
C ARG A 182 -5.76 -5.80 7.03
N GLN A 183 -7.03 -5.44 6.88
CA GLN A 183 -7.76 -4.66 7.87
C GLN A 183 -8.29 -5.56 8.99
N LYS A 184 -8.77 -4.94 10.08
CA LYS A 184 -9.23 -5.64 11.28
C LYS A 184 -10.56 -6.38 11.05
N GLY A 185 -10.55 -7.67 11.37
CA GLY A 185 -11.71 -8.55 11.35
C GLY A 185 -11.94 -9.29 10.03
N GLY A 186 -12.90 -10.22 10.05
CA GLY A 186 -13.19 -11.10 8.91
C GLY A 186 -12.29 -12.33 8.84
N ARG A 187 -12.27 -13.02 7.70
CA ARG A 187 -11.46 -14.24 7.52
C ARG A 187 -9.97 -13.85 7.46
N GLY A 188 -9.13 -14.62 8.14
CA GLY A 188 -7.69 -14.36 8.20
C GLY A 188 -7.24 -13.29 9.21
N GLU A 189 -8.09 -12.78 10.10
CA GLU A 189 -7.68 -11.87 11.21
C GLU A 189 -6.50 -12.43 12.03
N HIS A 190 -6.40 -13.76 12.18
CA HIS A 190 -5.29 -14.43 12.88
C HIS A 190 -3.92 -14.21 12.21
N LEU A 191 -3.86 -13.82 10.94
CA LEU A 191 -2.63 -13.46 10.23
C LEU A 191 -2.26 -11.98 10.40
N ARG A 192 -3.19 -11.12 10.87
CA ARG A 192 -3.01 -9.67 10.85
C ARG A 192 -1.85 -9.19 11.69
N ALA A 193 -1.67 -9.72 12.90
CA ALA A 193 -0.54 -9.39 13.74
C ALA A 193 0.81 -9.76 13.08
N GLU A 194 0.91 -10.94 12.45
CA GLU A 194 2.14 -11.39 11.78
C GLU A 194 2.41 -10.66 10.45
N GLU A 195 1.37 -10.27 9.70
CA GLU A 195 1.52 -9.40 8.53
C GLU A 195 1.99 -7.99 8.95
N TRP A 196 1.34 -7.39 9.95
CA TRP A 196 1.57 -6.01 10.37
C TRP A 196 2.96 -5.77 10.99
N LYS A 197 3.57 -6.79 11.64
CA LYS A 197 4.95 -6.73 12.17
C LYS A 197 5.96 -6.14 11.19
N LEU A 198 5.82 -6.46 9.91
CA LEU A 198 6.67 -5.98 8.81
C LEU A 198 5.95 -4.92 7.97
N ASP A 199 4.71 -5.19 7.56
CA ASP A 199 4.03 -4.40 6.53
C ASP A 199 3.68 -2.96 6.97
N VAL A 200 3.38 -2.75 8.26
CA VAL A 200 3.00 -1.43 8.78
C VAL A 200 4.23 -0.50 8.92
N PRO A 201 5.37 -0.94 9.49
CA PRO A 201 6.60 -0.15 9.48
C PRO A 201 7.15 0.18 8.08
N THR A 202 7.11 -0.75 7.13
CA THR A 202 7.72 -0.55 5.79
C THR A 202 6.80 0.14 4.78
N ILE A 203 5.54 0.41 5.12
CA ILE A 203 4.51 0.95 4.21
C ILE A 203 4.95 2.23 3.48
N GLY A 204 5.73 3.09 4.14
CA GLY A 204 6.22 4.35 3.57
C GLY A 204 7.09 4.17 2.32
N TRP A 205 7.70 2.99 2.13
CA TRP A 205 8.46 2.66 0.92
C TRP A 205 7.58 2.65 -0.33
N ILE A 206 6.29 2.34 -0.20
CA ILE A 206 5.33 2.31 -1.33
C ILE A 206 5.02 3.73 -1.82
N TYR A 207 5.05 4.70 -0.92
CA TYR A 207 4.91 6.12 -1.24
C TYR A 207 6.22 6.71 -1.78
N PHE A 208 7.34 5.97 -1.71
CA PHE A 208 8.70 6.42 -2.03
C PHE A 208 9.20 5.80 -3.35
N GLY A 209 9.10 6.54 -4.45
CA GLY A 209 9.51 6.07 -5.78
C GLY A 209 8.36 5.56 -6.67
N HIS A 210 7.12 5.88 -6.32
CA HIS A 210 5.94 5.67 -7.14
C HIS A 210 5.10 6.96 -7.24
N CYS A 211 4.15 7.01 -8.17
CA CYS A 211 3.20 8.11 -8.27
C CYS A 211 2.13 7.98 -7.16
N VAL A 212 1.90 9.04 -6.40
CA VAL A 212 0.97 9.07 -5.25
C VAL A 212 -0.23 9.98 -5.56
N VAL A 213 -1.43 9.50 -5.23
CA VAL A 213 -2.67 10.30 -5.27
C VAL A 213 -3.22 10.50 -3.85
N TYR A 214 -3.11 11.73 -3.33
CA TYR A 214 -3.51 12.05 -1.96
C TYR A 214 -5.02 12.32 -1.86
N CYS A 215 -5.78 11.40 -1.26
CA CYS A 215 -7.24 11.54 -1.03
C CYS A 215 -7.55 12.33 0.26
N LEU A 216 -7.14 13.60 0.32
CA LEU A 216 -7.08 14.39 1.56
C LEU A 216 -8.43 14.58 2.29
N SER A 217 -9.55 14.60 1.55
CA SER A 217 -10.92 14.70 2.09
C SER A 217 -11.56 13.35 2.43
N GLY A 218 -10.77 12.27 2.38
CA GLY A 218 -11.21 10.88 2.47
C GLY A 218 -11.28 10.20 1.11
N LEU A 219 -11.04 8.89 1.10
CA LEU A 219 -11.05 8.05 -0.11
C LEU A 219 -12.37 8.17 -0.89
N GLY A 220 -12.27 8.42 -2.20
CA GLY A 220 -13.43 8.50 -3.11
C GLY A 220 -14.32 9.73 -2.95
N ARG A 221 -13.85 10.77 -2.25
CA ARG A 221 -14.59 12.03 -2.06
C ARG A 221 -13.92 13.19 -2.81
N PRO A 222 -14.70 14.17 -3.30
CA PRO A 222 -14.14 15.42 -3.85
C PRO A 222 -13.27 16.15 -2.83
N LEU A 223 -12.23 16.84 -3.32
CA LEU A 223 -11.33 17.66 -2.52
C LEU A 223 -12.08 18.88 -1.95
N ARG A 224 -12.65 18.70 -0.77
CA ARG A 224 -13.42 19.71 -0.05
C ARG A 224 -13.12 19.67 1.43
N PHE A 225 -12.97 20.86 2.02
CA PHE A 225 -12.92 21.08 3.46
C PHE A 225 -14.01 22.09 3.84
N LYS A 226 -14.48 21.99 5.09
CA LYS A 226 -15.40 22.89 5.76
C LYS A 226 -14.74 23.44 7.04
N PRO A 227 -15.29 24.51 7.65
CA PRO A 227 -14.88 24.93 8.99
C PRO A 227 -14.96 23.76 9.99
N GLY A 228 -13.87 23.48 10.70
CA GLY A 228 -13.77 22.36 11.65
C GLY A 228 -13.25 21.03 11.08
N ASP A 229 -13.13 20.87 9.75
CA ASP A 229 -12.63 19.60 9.18
C ASP A 229 -11.13 19.39 9.44
N PHE A 230 -10.34 20.46 9.59
CA PHE A 230 -8.92 20.39 9.96
C PHE A 230 -8.73 19.96 11.42
N GLU A 231 -9.61 20.42 12.32
CA GLU A 231 -9.63 20.06 13.73
C GLU A 231 -10.05 18.59 13.95
N SER A 232 -10.74 17.97 12.99
CA SER A 232 -11.24 16.60 13.11
C SER A 232 -10.12 15.58 13.37
N ASN A 233 -10.32 14.68 14.33
CA ASN A 233 -9.44 13.51 14.55
C ASN A 233 -9.38 12.57 13.32
N ARG A 234 -10.30 12.71 12.35
CA ARG A 234 -10.30 11.98 11.07
C ARG A 234 -9.60 12.74 9.93
N CYS A 235 -9.17 13.98 10.16
CA CYS A 235 -8.47 14.77 9.15
C CYS A 235 -7.13 14.10 8.78
N TRP A 236 -6.83 14.00 7.49
CA TRP A 236 -5.58 13.39 7.01
C TRP A 236 -4.34 14.07 7.62
N PHE A 237 -4.34 15.41 7.74
CA PHE A 237 -3.26 16.16 8.38
C PHE A 237 -3.04 15.83 9.85
N ARG A 238 -4.07 15.35 10.57
CA ARG A 238 -4.01 15.02 12.00
C ARG A 238 -3.72 13.55 12.29
N ARG A 239 -3.79 12.64 11.31
CA ARG A 239 -3.44 11.22 11.53
C ARG A 239 -1.94 11.05 11.81
N VAL A 240 -1.59 9.93 12.42
CA VAL A 240 -0.20 9.55 12.74
C VAL A 240 0.56 9.04 11.50
N TRP A 241 -0.07 8.18 10.72
CA TRP A 241 0.51 7.49 9.55
C TRP A 241 0.88 8.43 8.39
N THR A 242 0.27 9.62 8.35
CA THR A 242 0.56 10.77 7.46
C THR A 242 2.06 11.03 7.25
N LEU A 243 2.93 10.80 8.24
CA LEU A 243 4.38 11.01 8.08
C LEU A 243 5.05 9.94 7.22
N GLN A 244 4.54 8.70 7.21
CA GLN A 244 4.96 7.64 6.31
C GLN A 244 4.32 7.81 4.92
N GLU A 245 3.04 8.20 4.90
CA GLU A 245 2.24 8.37 3.67
C GLU A 245 2.72 9.55 2.79
N PHE A 246 3.30 10.60 3.39
CA PHE A 246 3.69 11.81 2.67
C PHE A 246 5.15 11.79 2.20
N ASN A 247 5.37 11.89 0.90
CA ASN A 247 6.69 11.95 0.27
C ASN A 247 7.19 13.41 0.14
N THR A 248 8.52 13.59 0.18
CA THR A 248 9.21 14.88 -0.02
C THR A 248 10.20 14.89 -1.16
N ASP A 249 10.61 13.72 -1.65
CA ASP A 249 11.81 13.56 -2.45
C ASP A 249 11.50 13.63 -3.95
N VAL A 250 10.23 13.49 -4.33
CA VAL A 250 9.71 13.88 -5.67
C VAL A 250 9.85 15.40 -5.91
N PHE A 251 9.90 16.21 -4.85
CA PHE A 251 10.27 17.64 -4.93
C PHE A 251 11.80 17.88 -4.91
N LEU A 252 12.62 16.84 -5.08
CA LEU A 252 14.09 16.89 -5.06
C LEU A 252 14.77 15.99 -6.13
N SER A 253 14.03 15.15 -6.85
CA SER A 253 14.56 14.20 -7.84
C SER A 253 14.95 14.84 -9.17
N GLY A 254 15.89 15.80 -9.13
CA GLY A 254 16.54 16.39 -10.29
C GLY A 254 17.99 15.90 -10.53
N GLU A 255 18.77 15.66 -9.46
CA GLU A 255 20.23 15.45 -9.59
C GLU A 255 20.85 14.27 -8.81
N SER A 256 20.20 13.70 -7.78
CA SER A 256 20.90 12.84 -6.79
C SER A 256 20.73 11.31 -6.92
N LEU A 257 19.93 10.78 -7.85
CA LEU A 257 19.67 9.33 -7.94
C LEU A 257 19.80 8.71 -9.34
N GLY A 258 20.08 9.48 -10.40
CA GLY A 258 20.26 8.96 -11.76
C GLY A 258 19.03 8.31 -12.41
N LEU A 259 17.88 8.34 -11.73
CA LEU A 259 16.59 7.88 -12.23
C LEU A 259 15.77 9.07 -12.72
N GLU A 260 15.36 9.07 -14.00
CA GLU A 260 14.42 10.05 -14.55
C GLU A 260 12.99 9.79 -14.04
N LEU A 261 12.73 10.10 -12.77
CA LEU A 261 11.43 9.91 -12.13
C LEU A 261 10.46 11.02 -12.53
N SER A 262 9.74 10.79 -13.64
CA SER A 262 8.66 11.64 -14.16
C SER A 262 7.37 11.55 -13.30
N HIS A 263 7.50 11.64 -11.99
CA HIS A 263 6.41 11.41 -11.03
C HIS A 263 5.70 12.71 -10.68
N GLN A 264 4.44 12.81 -11.09
CA GLN A 264 3.57 13.95 -10.84
C GLN A 264 2.60 13.64 -9.68
N GLU A 265 2.97 14.02 -8.45
CA GLU A 265 2.06 13.94 -7.31
C GLU A 265 0.74 14.67 -7.62
N THR A 266 -0.37 14.01 -7.32
CA THR A 266 -1.71 14.51 -7.65
C THR A 266 -2.60 14.48 -6.40
N ILE A 267 -3.48 15.46 -6.23
CA ILE A 267 -4.48 15.43 -5.15
C ILE A 267 -5.77 14.86 -5.73
N GLY A 268 -6.24 13.74 -5.16
CA GLY A 268 -7.42 13.03 -5.65
C GLY A 268 -8.71 13.83 -5.45
N GLY A 269 -9.71 13.58 -6.31
CA GLY A 269 -11.01 14.24 -6.23
C GLY A 269 -11.00 15.76 -6.50
N GLN A 270 -9.96 16.30 -7.15
CA GLN A 270 -10.00 17.66 -7.69
C GLN A 270 -11.13 17.80 -8.73
N THR A 271 -11.81 18.95 -8.72
CA THR A 271 -12.90 19.28 -9.65
C THR A 271 -12.67 20.66 -10.26
N ASP A 272 -12.98 20.80 -11.56
CA ASP A 272 -12.86 22.07 -12.30
C ASP A 272 -13.73 23.20 -11.73
N ASP A 273 -14.76 22.87 -10.95
CA ASP A 273 -15.58 23.83 -10.20
C ASP A 273 -14.81 24.39 -9.00
N HIS A 274 -14.15 25.53 -9.24
CA HIS A 274 -13.43 26.30 -8.21
C HIS A 274 -14.33 26.88 -7.09
N GLY A 275 -15.67 26.81 -7.20
CA GLY A 275 -16.61 27.45 -6.26
C GLY A 275 -16.93 26.68 -4.98
N ILE A 276 -16.42 25.46 -4.80
CA ILE A 276 -16.93 24.49 -3.81
C ILE A 276 -16.21 24.56 -2.43
N MET A 277 -14.95 25.02 -2.39
CA MET A 277 -14.14 25.22 -1.18
C MET A 277 -13.96 26.71 -0.91
N GLY A 278 -14.11 27.15 0.34
CA GLY A 278 -13.87 28.54 0.72
C GLY A 278 -12.40 28.93 0.59
N GLU A 279 -12.13 30.23 0.38
CA GLU A 279 -10.76 30.72 0.21
C GLU A 279 -9.90 30.54 1.46
N GLU A 280 -10.51 30.60 2.65
CA GLU A 280 -9.83 30.38 3.92
C GLU A 280 -9.44 28.91 4.13
N GLU A 281 -10.34 27.96 3.82
CA GLU A 281 -10.01 26.54 3.82
C GLU A 281 -8.94 26.20 2.78
N ARG A 282 -8.97 26.85 1.60
CA ARG A 282 -7.94 26.74 0.56
C ARG A 282 -6.60 27.31 1.02
N ARG A 283 -6.59 28.46 1.70
CA ARG A 283 -5.39 29.08 2.29
C ARG A 283 -4.77 28.14 3.31
N ARG A 284 -5.58 27.63 4.25
CA ARG A 284 -5.16 26.71 5.29
C ARG A 284 -4.65 25.37 4.74
N LEU A 285 -5.31 24.79 3.74
CA LEU A 285 -4.85 23.57 3.06
C LEU A 285 -3.42 23.74 2.53
N ASN A 286 -3.13 24.86 1.88
CA ASN A 286 -1.79 25.17 1.37
C ASN A 286 -0.76 25.44 2.47
N GLU A 287 -1.17 25.89 3.66
CA GLU A 287 -0.29 26.11 4.80
C GLU A 287 0.04 24.80 5.54
N GLU A 288 -0.95 23.93 5.77
CA GLU A 288 -0.74 22.60 6.36
C GLU A 288 0.17 21.73 5.46
N LEU A 289 -0.05 21.74 4.13
CA LEU A 289 0.82 21.07 3.15
C LEU A 289 2.25 21.63 3.18
N ARG A 290 2.42 22.96 3.15
CA ARG A 290 3.75 23.61 3.17
C ARG A 290 4.50 23.33 4.48
N SER A 291 3.79 23.35 5.60
CA SER A 291 4.35 23.04 6.92
C SER A 291 4.83 21.58 6.98
N LEU A 292 4.02 20.64 6.50
CA LEU A 292 4.38 19.22 6.41
C LEU A 292 5.60 18.98 5.51
N MET A 293 5.66 19.64 4.33
CA MET A 293 6.82 19.60 3.44
C MET A 293 8.10 20.13 4.10
N GLN A 294 8.02 21.25 4.84
CA GLN A 294 9.17 21.86 5.50
C GLN A 294 9.75 20.95 6.60
N MET A 295 8.91 20.45 7.51
CA MET A 295 9.36 19.56 8.59
C MET A 295 9.88 18.22 8.08
N ARG A 296 9.26 17.64 7.03
CA ARG A 296 9.74 16.38 6.43
C ARG A 296 11.08 16.54 5.70
N LYS A 297 11.32 17.69 5.04
CA LYS A 297 12.61 18.00 4.39
C LYS A 297 13.76 18.28 5.38
N ALA A 298 13.46 18.62 6.63
CA ALA A 298 14.49 18.84 7.66
C ALA A 298 15.17 17.53 8.11
N HIS A 299 14.53 16.36 7.90
CA HIS A 299 14.97 15.04 8.38
C HIS A 299 15.35 14.99 9.88
N SER A 300 14.83 15.94 10.66
CA SER A 300 15.14 16.12 12.07
C SER A 300 14.36 15.15 12.95
N LEU A 301 15.04 14.57 13.95
CA LEU A 301 14.38 13.81 15.01
C LEU A 301 13.40 14.71 15.77
N TRP A 302 13.83 15.90 16.18
CA TRP A 302 13.00 16.85 16.92
C TRP A 302 11.72 17.24 16.18
N ASP A 303 11.80 17.54 14.88
CA ASP A 303 10.62 17.91 14.08
C ASP A 303 9.66 16.72 13.91
N THR A 304 10.21 15.51 13.75
CA THR A 304 9.41 14.28 13.68
C THR A 304 8.69 13.98 14.99
N LEU A 305 9.37 14.16 16.14
CA LEU A 305 8.77 14.04 17.47
C LEU A 305 7.70 15.10 17.72
N SER A 306 8.00 16.38 17.42
CA SER A 306 7.08 17.52 17.52
C SER A 306 5.82 17.33 16.67
N LEU A 307 5.96 16.69 15.50
CA LEU A 307 4.83 16.27 14.67
C LEU A 307 4.02 15.15 15.31
N MET A 308 4.66 14.11 15.85
CA MET A 308 3.94 12.98 16.47
C MET A 308 3.22 13.34 17.77
N GLN A 309 3.72 14.31 18.55
CA GLN A 309 3.00 14.88 19.70
C GLN A 309 1.57 15.30 19.32
N ARG A 310 1.43 16.10 18.26
CA ARG A 310 0.18 16.76 17.82
C ARG A 310 -0.79 15.82 17.08
N ARG A 311 -0.30 14.67 16.62
CA ARG A 311 -1.05 13.69 15.81
C ARG A 311 -1.95 12.77 16.64
N VAL A 312 -2.95 12.20 15.97
CA VAL A 312 -3.92 11.23 16.50
C VAL A 312 -3.60 9.84 15.97
N SER A 313 -3.50 8.88 16.88
CA SER A 313 -3.32 7.46 16.60
C SER A 313 -4.59 6.64 16.89
N THR A 314 -4.62 5.39 16.45
CA THR A 314 -5.70 4.42 16.74
C THR A 314 -5.28 3.49 17.88
N ASN A 315 -4.09 2.90 17.78
CA ASN A 315 -3.41 2.23 18.89
C ASN A 315 -2.36 3.18 19.48
N ALA A 316 -1.94 2.95 20.72
CA ALA A 316 -0.95 3.81 21.37
C ALA A 316 0.41 3.78 20.64
N VAL A 317 0.87 2.57 20.30
CA VAL A 317 2.13 2.28 19.58
C VAL A 317 2.23 2.84 18.15
N ASP A 318 1.13 3.25 17.51
CA ASP A 318 1.16 3.80 16.14
C ASP A 318 2.09 5.01 16.02
N LYS A 319 2.24 5.80 17.08
CA LYS A 319 3.12 6.97 17.10
C LYS A 319 4.59 6.59 17.01
N ILE A 320 4.96 5.39 17.44
CA ILE A 320 6.32 4.87 17.36
C ILE A 320 6.52 4.22 15.99
N GLY A 321 5.56 3.36 15.55
CA GLY A 321 5.54 2.78 14.21
C GLY A 321 5.64 3.81 13.08
N GLY A 322 4.82 4.86 13.17
CA GLY A 322 4.75 5.94 12.18
C GLY A 322 6.03 6.76 12.00
N MET A 323 7.03 6.63 12.89
CA MET A 323 8.32 7.33 12.78
C MET A 323 9.44 6.49 12.16
N MET A 324 9.30 5.15 12.14
CA MET A 324 10.37 4.24 11.72
C MET A 324 10.86 4.55 10.31
N PHE A 325 9.94 4.64 9.35
CA PHE A 325 10.26 5.02 7.98
C PHE A 325 10.71 6.49 7.80
N PRO A 326 10.03 7.51 8.38
CA PRO A 326 10.48 8.92 8.33
C PRO A 326 11.91 9.17 8.78
N LEU A 327 12.37 8.45 9.82
CA LEU A 327 13.72 8.60 10.37
C LEU A 327 14.78 7.74 9.66
N ARG A 328 14.40 6.95 8.65
CA ARG A 328 15.32 6.19 7.76
C ARG A 328 16.33 5.31 8.50
N THR A 329 15.95 4.77 9.66
CA THR A 329 16.81 3.87 10.44
C THR A 329 17.16 2.62 9.65
N GLU A 330 18.45 2.24 9.60
CA GLU A 330 18.94 1.04 8.89
C GLU A 330 18.27 -0.25 9.41
N TYR A 331 17.97 -0.27 10.71
CA TYR A 331 17.24 -1.34 11.41
C TYR A 331 16.04 -0.74 12.13
N SER A 332 14.93 -1.46 12.17
CA SER A 332 13.72 -1.04 12.89
C SER A 332 13.13 -2.21 13.66
N PRO A 333 12.51 -2.03 14.84
CA PRO A 333 11.79 -3.11 15.51
C PRO A 333 10.49 -3.43 14.77
N VAL A 334 10.02 -4.68 14.86
CA VAL A 334 8.69 -5.03 14.35
C VAL A 334 7.58 -4.27 15.07
N TYR A 335 6.46 -4.03 14.39
CA TYR A 335 5.26 -3.44 14.99
C TYR A 335 4.43 -4.49 15.74
N ASP A 336 4.06 -4.23 16.99
CA ASP A 336 3.24 -5.11 17.83
C ASP A 336 2.15 -4.29 18.55
N GLU A 337 0.88 -4.56 18.25
CA GLU A 337 -0.28 -3.91 18.88
C GLU A 337 -0.39 -4.17 20.40
N THR A 338 0.28 -5.21 20.90
CA THR A 338 0.20 -5.68 22.30
C THR A 338 1.33 -5.17 23.19
N GLN A 339 2.37 -4.59 22.59
CA GLN A 339 3.52 -4.03 23.32
C GLN A 339 3.14 -2.71 24.02
N SER A 340 3.77 -2.41 25.17
CA SER A 340 3.62 -1.09 25.80
C SER A 340 4.34 -0.02 24.98
N GLU A 341 3.87 1.24 25.03
CA GLU A 341 4.54 2.33 24.33
C GLU A 341 5.99 2.53 24.78
N GLU A 342 6.28 2.35 26.07
CA GLU A 342 7.64 2.50 26.61
C GLU A 342 8.56 1.37 26.12
N ASP A 343 8.08 0.12 26.05
CA ASP A 343 8.88 -1.00 25.54
C ASP A 343 9.12 -0.87 24.02
N ALA A 344 8.10 -0.44 23.26
CA ALA A 344 8.23 -0.15 21.84
C ALA A 344 9.22 1.00 21.59
N TRP A 345 9.17 2.06 22.39
CA TRP A 345 10.11 3.19 22.34
C TRP A 345 11.53 2.78 22.74
N ILE A 346 11.67 1.96 23.79
CA ILE A 346 12.95 1.36 24.20
C ILE A 346 13.56 0.54 23.07
N THR A 347 12.75 -0.24 22.35
CA THR A 347 13.25 -1.09 21.26
C THR A 347 13.59 -0.25 20.02
N PHE A 348 12.77 0.75 19.67
CA PHE A 348 13.04 1.65 18.55
C PHE A 348 14.30 2.50 18.78
N THR A 349 14.44 3.10 19.96
CA THR A 349 15.66 3.86 20.32
C THR A 349 16.90 2.97 20.49
N ASN A 350 16.76 1.66 20.70
CA ASN A 350 17.90 0.73 20.63
C ASN A 350 18.34 0.44 19.18
N ALA A 351 17.47 0.66 18.18
CA ALA A 351 17.74 0.41 16.76
C ALA A 351 18.13 1.68 15.97
N MET A 352 17.97 2.87 16.56
CA MET A 352 18.46 4.14 16.01
C MET A 352 19.98 4.13 15.80
N ASP A 353 20.42 4.81 14.74
CA ASP A 353 21.84 5.04 14.50
C ASP A 353 22.43 6.11 15.44
N ARG A 354 23.75 6.30 15.36
CA ARG A 354 24.49 7.20 16.27
C ARG A 354 24.13 8.68 16.12
N CYS A 355 23.68 9.14 14.95
CA CYS A 355 23.27 10.52 14.74
C CYS A 355 21.92 10.77 15.41
N LEU A 356 20.91 9.92 15.15
CA LEU A 356 19.60 10.00 15.83
C LEU A 356 19.74 9.87 17.35
N LEU A 357 20.59 8.96 17.84
CA LEU A 357 20.89 8.85 19.27
C LEU A 357 21.58 10.08 19.86
N SER A 358 22.42 10.76 19.08
CA SER A 358 23.07 12.02 19.51
C SER A 358 22.05 13.15 19.61
N HIS A 359 21.15 13.28 18.62
CA HIS A 359 20.01 14.20 18.70
C HIS A 359 19.16 13.93 19.95
N LEU A 360 18.77 12.67 20.18
CA LEU A 360 17.98 12.30 21.35
C LEU A 360 18.66 12.65 22.69
N PHE A 361 19.99 12.64 22.75
CA PHE A 361 20.77 13.02 23.93
C PHE A 361 20.92 14.54 24.12
N PHE A 362 21.06 15.31 23.04
CA PHE A 362 21.23 16.78 23.11
C PHE A 362 19.90 17.54 23.17
N ASP A 363 18.87 17.07 22.46
CA ASP A 363 17.56 17.73 22.38
C ASP A 363 16.71 17.47 23.64
N PHE A 364 17.05 16.46 24.45
CA PHE A 364 16.40 16.12 25.71
C PHE A 364 17.42 16.05 26.87
N PRO A 365 17.89 17.20 27.39
CA PRO A 365 18.95 17.26 28.41
C PRO A 365 18.51 16.79 29.81
N GLU A 366 17.21 16.63 30.05
CA GLU A 366 16.66 16.16 31.32
C GLU A 366 16.82 14.64 31.49
N PRO A 367 17.26 14.14 32.66
CA PRO A 367 17.47 12.72 32.88
C PRO A 367 16.24 11.86 32.57
N GLY A 368 16.48 10.74 31.87
CA GLY A 368 15.48 9.73 31.58
C GLY A 368 14.88 9.11 32.84
N ASN A 369 13.55 9.09 32.93
CA ASN A 369 12.80 8.49 34.05
C ASN A 369 12.30 7.05 33.76
N GLY A 370 12.69 6.49 32.61
CA GLY A 370 12.46 5.09 32.23
C GLY A 370 13.64 4.17 32.61
N SER A 371 13.90 3.16 31.79
CA SER A 371 14.95 2.14 32.04
C SER A 371 16.40 2.61 31.86
N LYS A 372 16.61 3.84 31.38
CA LYS A 372 17.91 4.49 31.14
C LYS A 372 17.80 5.98 31.46
N CYS A 373 18.83 6.54 32.08
CA CYS A 373 18.88 7.97 32.43
C CYS A 373 19.43 8.87 31.31
N TRP A 374 20.08 8.32 30.29
CA TRP A 374 20.72 9.09 29.20
C TRP A 374 19.79 9.43 28.03
N ARG A 375 18.55 8.91 28.03
CA ARG A 375 17.54 9.21 27.02
C ARG A 375 16.17 9.39 27.68
N PRO A 376 15.28 10.23 27.15
CA PRO A 376 13.93 10.38 27.68
C PRO A 376 13.11 9.08 27.52
N SER A 377 12.20 8.84 28.48
CA SER A 377 11.09 7.90 28.28
C SER A 377 10.15 8.38 27.17
N TRP A 378 9.32 7.50 26.65
CA TRP A 378 8.28 7.86 25.68
C TRP A 378 7.36 8.95 26.22
N LYS A 379 7.01 8.84 27.52
CA LYS A 379 6.22 9.86 28.21
C LYS A 379 6.91 11.22 28.21
N GLN A 380 8.21 11.29 28.51
CA GLN A 380 8.97 12.55 28.48
C GLN A 380 8.94 13.17 27.08
N VAL A 381 9.24 12.39 26.04
CA VAL A 381 9.17 12.82 24.62
C VAL A 381 7.79 13.38 24.25
N MET A 382 6.72 12.70 24.69
CA MET A 382 5.35 13.07 24.37
C MET A 382 4.79 14.22 25.21
N THR A 383 5.51 14.69 26.24
CA THR A 383 5.14 15.85 27.07
C THR A 383 6.11 17.04 26.98
N ALA A 384 7.22 16.92 26.25
CA ALA A 384 8.14 18.03 25.99
C ALA A 384 7.47 19.08 25.09
N THR A 385 7.75 20.37 25.34
CA THR A 385 7.12 21.53 24.67
C THR A 385 8.14 22.45 24.04
#